data_AF-A0A0G0H393-F1
#
_entry.id   AF-A0A0G0H393-F1
#
_cell.length_a   1.000
_cell.length_b   1.000
_cell.length_c   1.000
_cell.angle_alpha   90.00
_cell.angle_beta   90.00
_cell.angle_gamma   90.00
#
_symmetry.space_group_name_H-M   'P 1'
#
loop_
_entity.id
_entity.type
_entity.pdbx_description
1 polymer ?
#
loop_
_entity_poly.entity_id
_entity_poly.type
_entity_poly.pdbx_seq_one_letter_code
_entity_poly.pdbx_strand_id
1 'polypeptide(L)'
;MSNEEVENINPFKKVENSLTKEQFLNIDEVFKDNLEIANIFNANKELFQKYLDSIFPDSKVKEIVWHGTNSKFEEEKFDKSRIGTSTQNITSKFGFYFVPDKKVAGIFTKGSKIEADKGIIRPENSKIYPVLLLIKNPEIIEGKIFREYAERNEMPPLRLNGDSIIINAQTSDANVEFCVKNYVVFEPEQIHILGSEQDILQAKEWLKNK
;
A
#
# COMPACT_ATOMS: atom_id res chain seq x y z
N MET A 1 41.94 -49.58 -0.75
CA MET A 1 41.40 -48.76 -1.86
C MET A 1 39.92 -48.58 -1.59
N SER A 2 39.57 -47.53 -0.86
CA SER A 2 38.19 -47.16 -0.56
C SER A 2 37.70 -46.19 -1.62
N ASN A 3 36.56 -46.51 -2.23
CA ASN A 3 35.91 -45.70 -3.24
C ASN A 3 35.57 -44.31 -2.69
N GLU A 4 36.05 -43.28 -3.38
CA GLU A 4 35.61 -41.89 -3.23
C GLU A 4 34.14 -41.80 -3.68
N GLU A 5 33.25 -41.49 -2.75
CA GLU A 5 31.94 -40.95 -3.09
C GLU A 5 32.13 -39.51 -3.56
N VAL A 6 32.14 -39.34 -4.88
CA VAL A 6 32.06 -38.04 -5.53
C VAL A 6 30.62 -37.54 -5.36
N GLU A 7 30.37 -36.71 -4.34
CA GLU A 7 29.14 -35.94 -4.26
C GLU A 7 29.12 -34.89 -5.38
N ASN A 8 28.47 -35.26 -6.49
CA ASN A 8 28.22 -34.35 -7.59
C ASN A 8 26.82 -33.74 -7.45
N ILE A 9 26.86 -32.41 -7.28
CA ILE A 9 25.91 -31.36 -7.69
C ILE A 9 24.54 -31.18 -7.02
N ASN A 10 24.35 -29.95 -6.53
CA ASN A 10 23.41 -29.07 -7.20
C ASN A 10 23.97 -27.63 -7.31
N PRO A 11 24.27 -27.09 -8.50
CA PRO A 11 24.80 -25.73 -8.65
C PRO A 11 23.70 -24.67 -8.67
N PHE A 12 22.44 -25.05 -8.39
CA PHE A 12 21.28 -24.16 -8.35
C PHE A 12 20.69 -24.02 -6.95
N LYS A 13 21.53 -23.75 -5.93
CA LYS A 13 21.02 -23.07 -4.74
C LYS A 13 20.99 -21.56 -5.00
N LYS A 14 20.16 -21.15 -5.97
CA LYS A 14 19.82 -19.74 -6.15
C LYS A 14 18.87 -19.40 -5.00
N VAL A 15 19.40 -18.79 -3.94
CA VAL A 15 18.56 -18.11 -2.96
C VAL A 15 17.97 -16.91 -3.69
N GLU A 16 16.87 -17.11 -4.41
CA GLU A 16 16.11 -16.03 -5.05
C GLU A 16 15.34 -15.26 -3.97
N ASN A 17 16.00 -14.29 -3.35
CA ASN A 17 15.36 -13.17 -2.69
C ASN A 17 15.83 -11.88 -3.38
N SER A 18 15.48 -11.74 -4.66
CA SER A 18 15.63 -10.48 -5.38
C SER A 18 14.29 -9.77 -5.42
N LEU A 19 14.27 -8.50 -5.02
CA LEU A 19 13.09 -7.64 -5.11
C LEU A 19 12.54 -7.63 -6.54
N THR A 20 11.21 -7.59 -6.68
CA THR A 20 10.61 -7.29 -7.98
C THR A 20 10.96 -5.86 -8.40
N LYS A 21 10.88 -5.57 -9.70
CA LYS A 21 11.07 -4.21 -10.22
C LYS A 21 10.13 -3.20 -9.55
N GLU A 22 8.90 -3.62 -9.27
CA GLU A 22 7.90 -2.78 -8.61
C GLU A 22 8.22 -2.52 -7.15
N GLN A 23 8.63 -3.54 -6.38
CA GLN A 23 9.12 -3.37 -5.01
C GLN A 23 10.29 -2.39 -4.95
N PHE A 24 11.25 -2.52 -5.87
CA PHE A 24 12.40 -1.62 -5.93
C PHE A 24 12.00 -0.16 -6.18
N LEU A 25 11.08 0.08 -7.11
CA LEU A 25 10.56 1.42 -7.43
C LEU A 25 9.74 2.00 -6.27
N ASN A 26 8.91 1.18 -5.62
CA ASN A 26 8.12 1.65 -4.48
C ASN A 26 9.01 2.01 -3.28
N ILE A 27 10.08 1.25 -3.03
CA ILE A 27 11.07 1.60 -2.01
C ILE A 27 11.81 2.89 -2.36
N ASP A 28 12.17 3.11 -3.63
CA ASP A 28 12.76 4.40 -4.07
C ASP A 28 11.84 5.57 -3.75
N GLU A 29 10.54 5.44 -4.02
CA GLU A 29 9.57 6.47 -3.72
C GLU A 29 9.41 6.73 -2.21
N VAL A 30 9.52 5.70 -1.37
CA VAL A 30 9.55 5.86 0.10
C VAL A 30 10.81 6.59 0.55
N PHE A 31 11.99 6.19 0.08
CA PHE A 31 13.25 6.81 0.46
C PHE A 31 13.36 8.27 0.01
N LYS A 32 12.81 8.58 -1.17
CA LYS A 32 12.75 9.95 -1.69
C LYS A 32 11.89 10.86 -0.80
N ASP A 33 10.76 10.36 -0.33
CA ASP A 33 9.82 11.13 0.49
C ASP A 33 10.22 11.13 1.98
N ASN A 34 11.02 10.15 2.42
CA ASN A 34 11.47 10.00 3.79
C ASN A 34 12.98 9.71 3.88
N LEU A 35 13.77 10.79 3.89
CA LEU A 35 15.23 10.71 3.97
C LEU A 35 15.72 10.08 5.28
N GLU A 36 14.96 10.18 6.37
CA GLU A 36 15.37 9.55 7.63
C GLU A 36 15.32 8.03 7.55
N ILE A 37 14.23 7.45 7.03
CA ILE A 37 14.16 6.02 6.72
C ILE A 37 15.29 5.62 5.77
N ALA A 38 15.53 6.38 4.70
CA ALA A 38 16.61 6.08 3.76
C ALA A 38 17.98 6.02 4.47
N ASN A 39 18.24 6.95 5.38
CA ASN A 39 19.48 6.99 6.15
C ASN A 39 19.59 5.83 7.16
N ILE A 40 18.50 5.49 7.86
CA ILE A 40 18.47 4.37 8.82
C ILE A 40 18.90 3.06 8.14
N PHE A 41 18.47 2.85 6.89
CA PHE A 41 18.81 1.65 6.13
C PHE A 41 20.02 1.82 5.22
N ASN A 42 20.74 2.96 5.25
CA ASN A 42 21.84 3.30 4.33
C ASN A 42 21.46 3.09 2.85
N ALA A 43 20.23 3.45 2.49
CA ALA A 43 19.61 3.21 1.18
C ALA A 43 19.62 1.73 0.72
N ASN A 44 19.79 0.77 1.64
CA ASN A 44 19.79 -0.65 1.34
C ASN A 44 18.36 -1.19 1.23
N LYS A 45 17.92 -1.42 0.00
CA LYS A 45 16.53 -1.80 -0.31
C LYS A 45 16.21 -3.23 0.10
N GLU A 46 17.13 -4.16 -0.03
CA GLU A 46 16.90 -5.54 0.41
C GLU A 46 16.78 -5.62 1.94
N LEU A 47 17.57 -4.83 2.67
CA LEU A 47 17.46 -4.73 4.13
C LEU A 47 16.16 -4.07 4.55
N PHE A 48 15.75 -3.00 3.86
CA PHE A 48 14.48 -2.36 4.10
C PHE A 48 13.30 -3.28 3.80
N GLN A 49 13.32 -4.03 2.69
CA GLN A 49 12.28 -5.02 2.42
C GLN A 49 12.16 -6.07 3.53
N LYS A 50 13.28 -6.57 4.06
CA LYS A 50 13.25 -7.49 5.22
C LYS A 50 12.60 -6.88 6.46
N TYR A 51 12.77 -5.58 6.66
CA TYR A 51 12.07 -4.85 7.71
C TYR A 51 10.56 -4.78 7.40
N LEU A 52 10.17 -4.39 6.19
CA LEU A 52 8.77 -4.35 5.77
C LEU A 52 8.07 -5.71 5.95
N ASP A 53 8.73 -6.80 5.58
CA ASP A 53 8.21 -8.17 5.72
C ASP A 53 7.96 -8.57 7.18
N SER A 54 8.63 -7.91 8.13
CA SER A 54 8.53 -8.19 9.56
C SER A 54 7.39 -7.44 10.28
N ILE A 55 6.87 -6.37 9.70
CA ILE A 55 5.83 -5.53 10.32
C ILE A 55 4.50 -6.29 10.40
N PHE A 56 4.05 -6.85 9.28
CA PHE A 56 2.81 -7.64 9.19
C PHE A 56 3.05 -9.00 8.51
N PRO A 57 3.73 -9.94 9.18
CA PRO A 57 4.12 -11.22 8.59
C PRO A 57 2.93 -12.06 8.13
N ASP A 58 1.77 -11.90 8.77
CA ASP A 58 0.55 -12.66 8.43
C ASP A 58 -0.33 -12.00 7.37
N SER A 59 -0.01 -10.78 6.92
CA SER A 59 -0.83 -10.10 5.91
C SER A 59 -0.74 -10.79 4.56
N LYS A 60 -1.88 -10.92 3.87
CA LYS A 60 -1.97 -11.38 2.47
C LYS A 60 -1.51 -10.32 1.48
N VAL A 61 -1.46 -9.05 1.88
CA VAL A 61 -0.97 -7.94 1.06
C VAL A 61 0.40 -7.54 1.58
N LYS A 62 1.42 -7.69 0.73
CA LYS A 62 2.84 -7.46 1.07
C LYS A 62 3.46 -6.25 0.38
N GLU A 63 2.76 -5.69 -0.60
CA GLU A 63 3.22 -4.52 -1.33
C GLU A 63 2.99 -3.24 -0.52
N ILE A 64 3.81 -2.22 -0.80
CA ILE A 64 3.56 -0.86 -0.33
C ILE A 64 2.36 -0.32 -1.11
N VAL A 65 1.38 0.22 -0.39
CA VAL A 65 0.22 0.89 -0.98
C VAL A 65 0.16 2.33 -0.52
N TRP A 66 -0.64 3.15 -1.20
CA TRP A 66 -0.59 4.60 -1.08
C TRP A 66 -1.96 5.17 -0.77
N HIS A 67 -1.99 6.17 0.11
CA HIS A 67 -3.18 6.94 0.46
C HIS A 67 -2.98 8.42 0.20
N GLY A 68 -3.80 9.00 -0.68
CA GLY A 68 -3.83 10.44 -0.94
C GLY A 68 -4.77 11.17 0.03
N THR A 69 -4.28 12.24 0.66
CA THR A 69 -5.07 13.11 1.54
C THR A 69 -4.64 14.57 1.42
N ASN A 70 -5.48 15.48 1.89
CA ASN A 70 -5.23 16.92 1.95
C ASN A 70 -4.93 17.43 3.37
N SER A 71 -4.92 16.53 4.36
CA SER A 71 -4.62 16.86 5.75
C SER A 71 -3.35 16.16 6.18
N LYS A 72 -2.56 16.83 7.02
CA LYS A 72 -1.67 16.08 7.91
C LYS A 72 -2.57 15.26 8.82
N PHE A 73 -2.27 13.97 8.98
CA PHE A 73 -2.86 13.22 10.08
C PHE A 73 -2.38 13.86 11.39
N GLU A 74 -3.29 14.28 12.25
CA GLU A 74 -2.95 14.59 13.63
C GLU A 74 -2.47 13.28 14.26
N GLU A 75 -1.31 13.31 14.93
CA GLU A 75 -0.64 12.13 15.49
C GLU A 75 -0.28 11.00 14.52
N GLU A 76 -0.28 11.26 13.20
CA GLU A 76 0.06 10.24 12.19
C GLU A 76 -0.85 9.01 12.21
N LYS A 77 -2.11 9.18 12.61
CA LYS A 77 -3.11 8.10 12.67
C LYS A 77 -4.30 8.34 11.75
N PHE A 78 -4.84 7.24 11.26
CA PHE A 78 -6.13 7.23 10.56
C PHE A 78 -7.27 7.32 11.59
N ASP A 79 -8.23 8.22 11.35
CA ASP A 79 -9.36 8.46 12.25
C ASP A 79 -10.67 8.00 11.59
N LYS A 80 -11.36 7.06 12.24
CA LYS A 80 -12.65 6.52 11.76
C LYS A 80 -13.73 7.58 11.65
N SER A 81 -13.67 8.64 12.46
CA SER A 81 -14.63 9.75 12.41
C SER A 81 -14.58 10.50 11.07
N ARG A 82 -13.47 10.38 10.34
CA ARG A 82 -13.22 11.05 9.06
C ARG A 82 -13.57 10.19 7.84
N ILE A 83 -13.95 8.93 8.02
CA ILE A 83 -14.34 8.03 6.93
C ILE A 83 -15.49 8.65 6.13
N GLY A 84 -15.31 8.73 4.80
CA GLY A 84 -16.28 9.29 3.87
C GLY A 84 -16.52 10.81 3.96
N THR A 85 -15.78 11.56 4.79
CA THR A 85 -15.98 13.02 4.91
C THR A 85 -15.47 13.82 3.71
N SER A 86 -14.58 13.25 2.90
CA SER A 86 -13.93 13.90 1.76
C SER A 86 -14.68 13.73 0.44
N THR A 87 -15.65 12.82 0.38
CA THR A 87 -16.38 12.44 -0.83
C THR A 87 -17.87 12.26 -0.52
N GLN A 88 -18.73 12.46 -1.51
CA GLN A 88 -20.18 12.30 -1.35
C GLN A 88 -20.64 10.87 -1.72
N ASN A 89 -19.73 9.99 -2.13
CA ASN A 89 -20.07 8.62 -2.53
C ASN A 89 -20.27 7.73 -1.30
N ILE A 90 -21.39 6.99 -1.23
CA ILE A 90 -21.74 6.13 -0.10
C ILE A 90 -20.72 5.02 0.14
N THR A 91 -20.04 4.54 -0.91
CA THR A 91 -19.06 3.46 -0.81
C THR A 91 -17.83 3.88 0.00
N SER A 92 -17.49 5.17 0.04
CA SER A 92 -16.41 5.70 0.88
C SER A 92 -16.60 5.44 2.38
N LYS A 93 -17.81 5.06 2.80
CA LYS A 93 -18.12 4.69 4.19
C LYS A 93 -17.64 3.30 4.59
N PHE A 94 -17.13 2.49 3.66
CA PHE A 94 -16.60 1.17 3.99
C PHE A 94 -15.37 1.23 4.89
N GLY A 95 -14.50 2.22 4.72
CA GLY A 95 -13.24 2.29 5.47
C GLY A 95 -12.21 3.23 4.85
N PHE A 96 -10.95 2.91 5.08
CA PHE A 96 -9.81 3.64 4.53
C PHE A 96 -9.35 3.01 3.23
N TYR A 97 -9.29 3.81 2.16
CA TYR A 97 -8.95 3.35 0.80
C TYR A 97 -7.48 3.54 0.48
N PHE A 98 -6.89 2.53 -0.17
CA PHE A 98 -5.49 2.52 -0.60
C PHE A 98 -5.36 1.90 -1.98
N VAL A 99 -4.35 2.32 -2.74
CA VAL A 99 -4.02 1.76 -4.05
C VAL A 99 -2.52 1.51 -4.17
N PRO A 100 -2.07 0.49 -4.92
CA PRO A 100 -0.65 0.20 -5.10
C PRO A 100 0.07 1.26 -5.96
N ASP A 101 -0.66 1.99 -6.80
CA ASP A 101 -0.10 3.04 -7.66
C ASP A 101 -0.13 4.42 -6.98
N LYS A 102 1.06 4.95 -6.64
CA LYS A 102 1.24 6.29 -6.03
C LYS A 102 0.66 7.44 -6.86
N LYS A 103 0.65 7.32 -8.20
CA LYS A 103 0.09 8.36 -9.07
C LYS A 103 -1.43 8.36 -8.95
N VAL A 104 -2.05 7.18 -8.99
CA VAL A 104 -3.51 7.01 -8.81
C VAL A 104 -3.94 7.48 -7.42
N ALA A 105 -3.20 7.12 -6.36
CA ALA A 105 -3.48 7.60 -4.99
C ALA A 105 -3.56 9.13 -4.92
N GLY A 106 -2.73 9.82 -5.70
CA GLY A 106 -2.71 11.27 -5.73
C GLY A 106 -3.94 11.93 -6.32
N ILE A 107 -4.73 11.22 -7.14
CA ILE A 107 -5.99 11.73 -7.69
C ILE A 107 -6.99 12.02 -6.57
N PHE A 108 -6.93 11.24 -5.48
CA PHE A 108 -7.82 11.37 -4.32
C PHE A 108 -7.44 12.49 -3.35
N THR A 109 -6.36 13.23 -3.62
CA THR A 109 -6.03 14.42 -2.83
C THR A 109 -7.01 15.55 -3.18
N LYS A 110 -7.73 16.07 -2.18
CA LYS A 110 -8.79 17.08 -2.38
C LYS A 110 -8.26 18.29 -3.16
N GLY A 111 -8.90 18.60 -4.28
CA GLY A 111 -8.52 19.71 -5.16
C GLY A 111 -7.55 19.34 -6.28
N SER A 112 -7.18 18.06 -6.41
CA SER A 112 -6.48 17.57 -7.59
C SER A 112 -7.28 17.79 -8.86
N LYS A 113 -6.58 18.17 -9.93
CA LYS A 113 -7.13 18.35 -11.28
C LYS A 113 -6.35 17.49 -12.26
N ILE A 114 -7.05 16.91 -13.24
CA ILE A 114 -6.42 16.27 -14.38
C ILE A 114 -6.44 17.29 -15.52
N GLU A 115 -5.25 17.75 -15.93
CA GLU A 115 -5.08 18.61 -17.11
C GLU A 115 -4.47 17.76 -18.24
N ALA A 116 -5.04 17.84 -19.44
CA ALA A 116 -4.70 16.96 -20.57
C ALA A 116 -3.22 17.07 -21.00
N ASP A 117 -2.60 18.24 -20.79
CA ASP A 117 -1.22 18.57 -21.15
C ASP A 117 -0.23 18.45 -19.98
N LYS A 118 -0.69 18.59 -18.73
CA LYS A 118 0.17 18.63 -17.53
C LYS A 118 0.02 17.42 -16.61
N GLY A 119 -0.91 16.51 -16.89
CA GLY A 119 -1.20 15.36 -16.04
C GLY A 119 -1.94 15.75 -14.77
N ILE A 120 -1.67 15.06 -13.66
CA ILE A 120 -2.35 15.29 -12.37
C ILE A 120 -1.68 16.48 -11.65
N ILE A 121 -2.39 17.59 -11.52
CA ILE A 121 -1.99 18.76 -10.73
C ILE A 121 -2.54 18.60 -9.32
N ARG A 122 -1.66 18.59 -8.33
CA ARG A 122 -1.99 18.43 -6.91
C ARG A 122 -1.83 19.77 -6.18
N PRO A 123 -2.77 20.18 -5.31
CA PRO A 123 -2.58 21.38 -4.48
C PRO A 123 -1.40 21.23 -3.51
N GLU A 124 -0.77 22.34 -3.11
CA GLU A 124 0.46 22.37 -2.30
C GLU A 124 0.39 21.59 -0.98
N ASN A 125 -0.79 21.49 -0.37
CA ASN A 125 -1.00 20.77 0.89
C ASN A 125 -1.35 19.28 0.72
N SER A 126 -1.27 18.74 -0.49
CA SER A 126 -1.55 17.34 -0.76
C SER A 126 -0.43 16.45 -0.23
N LYS A 127 -0.80 15.40 0.48
CA LYS A 127 0.12 14.36 0.94
C LYS A 127 -0.29 13.01 0.40
N ILE A 128 0.70 12.18 0.11
CA ILE A 128 0.49 10.78 -0.22
C ILE A 128 1.34 9.97 0.76
N TYR A 129 0.66 9.13 1.54
CA TYR A 129 1.30 8.33 2.56
C TYR A 129 1.56 6.92 2.03
N PRO A 130 2.83 6.45 2.02
CA PRO A 130 3.12 5.04 1.85
C PRO A 130 2.73 4.27 3.10
N VAL A 131 2.04 3.14 2.95
CA VAL A 131 1.61 2.30 4.06
C VAL A 131 1.80 0.82 3.76
N LEU A 132 1.88 0.03 4.83
CA LEU A 132 1.59 -1.40 4.81
C LEU A 132 0.23 -1.66 5.43
N LEU A 133 -0.45 -2.70 4.95
CA LEU A 133 -1.77 -3.09 5.43
C LEU A 133 -1.74 -4.49 6.07
N LEU A 134 -2.42 -4.64 7.19
CA LEU A 134 -2.74 -5.93 7.79
C LEU A 134 -4.09 -6.43 7.27
N ILE A 135 -4.04 -7.28 6.25
CA ILE A 135 -5.20 -7.90 5.61
C ILE A 135 -5.07 -9.42 5.72
N LYS A 136 -5.88 -10.06 6.57
CA LYS A 136 -5.86 -11.52 6.78
C LYS A 136 -7.03 -12.20 6.08
N ASN A 137 -8.21 -11.60 6.09
CA ASN A 137 -9.42 -12.22 5.55
C ASN A 137 -10.28 -11.21 4.76
N PRO A 138 -9.84 -10.80 3.54
CA PRO A 138 -10.58 -9.85 2.75
C PRO A 138 -11.83 -10.47 2.12
N GLU A 139 -12.91 -9.69 2.04
CA GLU A 139 -13.92 -9.91 1.00
C GLU A 139 -13.40 -9.39 -0.33
N ILE A 140 -13.63 -10.14 -1.42
CA ILE A 140 -13.13 -9.79 -2.74
C ILE A 140 -14.32 -9.45 -3.64
N ILE A 141 -14.24 -8.32 -4.35
CA ILE A 141 -15.24 -7.88 -5.32
C ILE A 141 -14.57 -7.43 -6.62
N GLU A 142 -15.20 -7.74 -7.74
CA GLU A 142 -14.75 -7.26 -9.04
C GLU A 142 -14.95 -5.74 -9.16
N GLY A 143 -13.93 -5.03 -9.65
CA GLY A 143 -13.97 -3.57 -9.82
C GLY A 143 -15.16 -3.10 -10.64
N LYS A 144 -15.52 -3.86 -11.69
CA LYS A 144 -16.72 -3.60 -12.50
C LYS A 144 -18.00 -3.58 -11.67
N ILE A 145 -18.18 -4.59 -10.81
CA ILE A 145 -19.37 -4.69 -9.95
C ILE A 145 -19.35 -3.53 -8.96
N PHE A 146 -18.22 -3.29 -8.28
CA PHE A 146 -18.11 -2.19 -7.31
C PHE A 146 -18.45 -0.83 -7.95
N ARG A 147 -17.91 -0.56 -9.16
CA ARG A 147 -18.16 0.65 -9.95
C ARG A 147 -19.63 0.84 -10.26
N GLU A 148 -20.35 -0.20 -10.71
CA GLU A 148 -21.79 -0.13 -11.00
C GLU A 148 -22.60 0.38 -9.79
N TYR A 149 -22.28 -0.09 -8.59
CA TYR A 149 -22.93 0.39 -7.36
C TYR A 149 -22.45 1.80 -6.96
N ALA A 150 -21.15 2.08 -7.07
CA ALA A 150 -20.60 3.39 -6.77
C ALA A 150 -21.21 4.49 -7.67
N GLU A 151 -21.42 4.22 -8.96
CA GLU A 151 -22.06 5.14 -9.92
C GLU A 151 -23.54 5.40 -9.59
N ARG A 152 -24.23 4.40 -9.05
CA ARG A 152 -25.61 4.57 -8.54
C ARG A 152 -25.65 5.17 -7.12
N ASN A 153 -24.51 5.42 -6.52
CA ASN A 153 -24.38 5.83 -5.12
C ASN A 153 -25.08 4.85 -4.15
N GLU A 154 -24.92 3.56 -4.42
CA GLU A 154 -25.47 2.45 -3.64
C GLU A 154 -24.35 1.65 -2.97
N MET A 155 -24.69 0.89 -1.92
CA MET A 155 -23.75 -0.06 -1.33
C MET A 155 -23.73 -1.36 -2.15
N PRO A 156 -22.55 -1.82 -2.59
CA PRO A 156 -22.37 -3.17 -3.12
C PRO A 156 -22.85 -4.24 -2.13
N PRO A 157 -23.32 -5.40 -2.60
CA PRO A 157 -23.84 -6.50 -1.77
C PRO A 157 -22.70 -7.31 -1.13
N LEU A 158 -21.83 -6.64 -0.39
CA LEU A 158 -20.78 -7.24 0.43
C LEU A 158 -21.37 -7.71 1.75
N ARG A 159 -20.87 -8.84 2.28
CA ARG A 159 -21.33 -9.38 3.56
C ARG A 159 -20.59 -8.75 4.74
N LEU A 160 -19.42 -8.17 4.49
CA LEU A 160 -18.49 -7.58 5.46
C LEU A 160 -18.15 -8.51 6.64
N ASN A 161 -18.06 -9.82 6.39
CA ASN A 161 -17.63 -10.84 7.36
C ASN A 161 -16.09 -10.92 7.49
N GLY A 162 -15.37 -10.23 6.61
CA GLY A 162 -13.92 -10.14 6.58
C GLY A 162 -13.36 -9.03 7.46
N ASP A 163 -12.04 -8.83 7.37
CA ASP A 163 -11.33 -7.71 8.01
C ASP A 163 -11.05 -6.55 7.04
N SER A 164 -11.40 -6.72 5.77
CA SER A 164 -11.05 -5.78 4.69
C SER A 164 -11.82 -6.10 3.41
N ILE A 165 -11.71 -5.23 2.42
CA ILE A 165 -12.21 -5.44 1.06
C ILE A 165 -11.04 -5.31 0.07
N ILE A 166 -10.95 -6.23 -0.88
CA ILE A 166 -10.12 -6.09 -2.08
C ILE A 166 -11.05 -5.89 -3.27
N ILE A 167 -10.90 -4.74 -3.92
CA ILE A 167 -11.59 -4.41 -5.16
C ILE A 167 -10.60 -4.68 -6.30
N ASN A 168 -10.86 -5.72 -7.10
CA ASN A 168 -10.00 -6.09 -8.21
C ASN A 168 -9.98 -5.01 -9.30
N ALA A 169 -8.83 -4.85 -9.95
CA ALA A 169 -8.68 -3.92 -11.07
C ALA A 169 -9.56 -4.33 -12.26
N GLN A 170 -10.14 -3.33 -12.93
CA GLN A 170 -10.76 -3.43 -14.24
C GLN A 170 -9.82 -2.78 -15.27
N THR A 171 -8.85 -3.55 -15.77
CA THR A 171 -7.72 -3.04 -16.57
C THR A 171 -8.09 -2.41 -17.92
N SER A 172 -9.33 -2.62 -18.40
CA SER A 172 -9.85 -2.01 -19.63
C SER A 172 -10.71 -0.76 -19.39
N ASP A 173 -10.76 -0.23 -18.16
CA ASP A 173 -11.57 0.94 -17.83
C ASP A 173 -10.92 2.24 -18.32
N ALA A 174 -11.74 3.23 -18.67
CA ALA A 174 -11.29 4.58 -18.97
C ALA A 174 -11.07 5.40 -17.69
N ASN A 175 -11.72 5.02 -16.58
CA ASN A 175 -11.51 5.62 -15.27
C ASN A 175 -10.33 4.96 -14.55
N VAL A 176 -9.24 5.73 -14.46
CA VAL A 176 -7.96 5.32 -13.85
C VAL A 176 -8.07 4.86 -12.39
N GLU A 177 -9.10 5.27 -11.65
CA GLU A 177 -9.40 4.78 -10.29
C GLU A 177 -9.65 3.27 -10.25
N PHE A 178 -10.37 2.74 -11.25
CA PHE A 178 -10.74 1.34 -11.33
C PHE A 178 -9.74 0.50 -12.13
N CYS A 179 -8.76 1.13 -12.81
CA CYS A 179 -7.70 0.42 -13.53
C CYS A 179 -6.67 -0.25 -12.62
N VAL A 180 -6.71 0.04 -11.31
CA VAL A 180 -5.83 -0.54 -10.30
C VAL A 180 -6.64 -1.22 -9.20
N LYS A 181 -6.01 -2.14 -8.47
CA LYS A 181 -6.63 -2.72 -7.28
C LYS A 181 -6.82 -1.64 -6.23
N ASN A 182 -7.95 -1.69 -5.53
CA ASN A 182 -8.17 -0.88 -4.35
C ASN A 182 -8.27 -1.79 -3.13
N TYR A 183 -7.61 -1.37 -2.05
CA TYR A 183 -7.64 -2.02 -0.75
C TYR A 183 -8.41 -1.15 0.22
N VAL A 184 -9.37 -1.74 0.93
CA VAL A 184 -10.14 -1.06 1.97
C VAL A 184 -9.94 -1.79 3.28
N VAL A 185 -9.45 -1.10 4.30
CA VAL A 185 -9.37 -1.63 5.66
C VAL A 185 -10.29 -0.83 6.58
N PHE A 186 -10.80 -1.47 7.63
CA PHE A 186 -11.87 -0.92 8.44
C PHE A 186 -11.35 -0.24 9.71
N GLU A 187 -10.21 -0.70 10.21
CA GLU A 187 -9.65 -0.28 11.50
C GLU A 187 -8.26 0.38 11.31
N PRO A 188 -7.97 1.49 12.02
CA PRO A 188 -6.67 2.16 11.96
C PRO A 188 -5.48 1.26 12.30
N GLU A 189 -5.66 0.29 13.20
CA GLU A 189 -4.63 -0.67 13.63
C GLU A 189 -4.19 -1.60 12.50
N GLN A 190 -4.95 -1.66 11.40
CA GLN A 190 -4.56 -2.41 10.20
C GLN A 190 -3.56 -1.65 9.32
N ILE A 191 -3.20 -0.41 9.68
CA ILE A 191 -2.42 0.48 8.83
C ILE A 191 -1.11 0.84 9.52
N HIS A 192 0.00 0.62 8.82
CA HIS A 192 1.33 1.05 9.26
C HIS A 192 1.86 2.10 8.29
N ILE A 193 2.01 3.35 8.73
CA ILE A 193 2.48 4.46 7.90
C ILE A 193 4.01 4.46 7.84
N LEU A 194 4.56 4.25 6.66
CA LEU A 194 6.01 4.25 6.45
C LEU A 194 6.56 5.67 6.54
N GLY A 195 7.63 5.84 7.31
CA GLY A 195 8.26 7.12 7.60
C GLY A 195 7.61 7.94 8.72
N SER A 196 6.59 7.40 9.40
CA SER A 196 6.03 7.98 10.62
C SER A 196 7.05 7.94 11.77
N GLU A 197 6.85 8.75 12.81
CA GLU A 197 7.67 8.70 14.03
C GLU A 197 7.69 7.29 14.64
N GLN A 198 6.53 6.62 14.65
CA GLN A 198 6.39 5.25 15.12
C GLN A 198 7.17 4.25 14.24
N ASP A 199 7.09 4.36 12.92
CA ASP A 199 7.85 3.53 11.98
C ASP A 199 9.36 3.73 12.15
N ILE A 200 9.81 4.98 12.30
CA ILE A 200 11.22 5.32 12.52
C ILE A 200 11.76 4.66 13.80
N LEU A 201 11.00 4.72 14.89
CA LEU A 201 11.38 4.09 16.15
C LEU A 201 11.44 2.57 16.00
N GLN A 202 10.42 1.97 15.40
CA GLN A 202 10.35 0.52 15.18
C GLN A 202 11.49 0.03 14.26
N ALA A 203 11.82 0.77 13.20
CA ALA A 203 12.93 0.46 12.30
C ALA A 203 14.28 0.46 13.02
N LYS A 204 14.53 1.48 13.86
CA LYS A 204 15.75 1.59 14.67
C LYS A 204 15.86 0.43 15.67
N GLU A 205 14.76 0.03 16.29
CA GLU A 205 14.72 -1.12 17.21
C GLU A 205 14.95 -2.44 16.48
N TRP A 206 14.30 -2.63 15.33
CA TRP A 206 14.46 -3.84 14.52
C TRP A 206 15.92 -4.06 14.09
N LEU A 207 16.62 -2.99 13.69
CA LEU A 207 18.04 -3.08 13.31
C LEU A 207 18.97 -3.42 14.49
N LYS A 208 18.61 -3.05 15.73
CA LYS A 208 19.41 -3.38 16.93
C LYS A 208 19.29 -4.85 17.33
N ASN A 209 18.16 -5.47 17.02
CA ASN A 209 17.84 -6.85 17.43
C ASN A 209 18.25 -7.89 16.37
N LYS A 210 19.04 -7.49 15.38
CA LYS A 210 19.48 -8.32 14.26
C LYS A 210 21.00 -8.51 14.28
#